data_AF-A0A535NY80-F1
#
_entry.id   AF-A0A535NY80-F1
#
_cell.length_a   1.000
_cell.length_b   1.000
_cell.length_c   1.000
_cell.angle_alpha   90.00
_cell.angle_beta   90.00
_cell.angle_gamma   90.00
#
_symmetry.space_group_name_H-M   'P 1'
#
loop_
_entity.id
_entity.type
_entity.pdbx_description
1 polymer ?
#
loop_
_entity_poly.entity_id
_entity_poly.type
_entity_poly.pdbx_seq_one_letter_code
_entity_poly.pdbx_strand_id
1 'polypeptide(L)'
;MHTASASRVQRARRLRAGMTDAEVRLWMRLRMDQIEGCRFRRQVPMGPYVVDFACFKARLVIEVDGGQHAAAVEQDDRRSGWLMARGFRVLRFWNTDVLQETDGVLDSIRAAILATRPVAKGKWTPHPDPPPQGGREMRVRRLSAVGSGAASTSRASGRIP
;
A
#
# COMPACT_ATOMS: atom_id res chain seq x y z
N MET A 1 -36.25 -5.73 11.30
CA MET A 1 -35.08 -4.82 11.37
C MET A 1 -34.15 -5.03 10.14
N HIS A 2 -34.51 -4.54 8.94
CA HIS A 2 -33.83 -4.86 7.66
C HIS A 2 -33.02 -3.70 7.02
N THR A 3 -32.77 -2.59 7.73
CA THR A 3 -32.32 -1.33 7.09
C THR A 3 -30.80 -1.18 6.93
N ALA A 4 -29.97 -1.87 7.71
CA ALA A 4 -28.52 -1.72 7.65
C ALA A 4 -27.88 -2.36 6.40
N SER A 5 -28.49 -3.38 5.81
CA SER A 5 -27.96 -4.03 4.59
C SER A 5 -28.18 -3.17 3.34
N ALA A 6 -29.37 -2.60 3.19
CA ALA A 6 -29.73 -1.75 2.06
C ALA A 6 -28.87 -0.47 1.97
N SER A 7 -28.61 0.19 3.11
CA SER A 7 -27.76 1.39 3.16
C SER A 7 -26.29 1.10 2.79
N ARG A 8 -25.76 -0.07 3.15
CA ARG A 8 -24.39 -0.49 2.79
C ARG A 8 -24.27 -0.86 1.32
N VAL A 9 -25.27 -1.52 0.75
CA VAL A 9 -25.31 -1.79 -0.70
C VAL A 9 -25.37 -0.49 -1.48
N GLN A 10 -26.14 0.50 -1.03
CA GLN A 10 -26.17 1.85 -1.61
C GLN A 10 -24.83 2.56 -1.47
N ARG A 11 -24.18 2.49 -0.29
CA ARG A 11 -22.84 3.04 -0.09
C ARG A 11 -21.82 2.41 -1.05
N ALA A 12 -21.82 1.08 -1.18
CA ALA A 12 -20.95 0.38 -2.12
C ALA A 12 -21.22 0.78 -3.57
N ARG A 13 -22.49 1.03 -3.97
CA ARG A 13 -22.82 1.55 -5.30
C ARG A 13 -22.22 2.95 -5.52
N ARG A 14 -22.33 3.85 -4.54
CA ARG A 14 -21.70 5.20 -4.63
C ARG A 14 -20.19 5.12 -4.72
N LEU A 15 -19.55 4.31 -3.87
CA LEU A 15 -18.09 4.12 -3.91
C LEU A 15 -17.62 3.53 -5.24
N ARG A 16 -18.41 2.64 -5.86
CA ARG A 16 -18.11 2.13 -7.22
C ARG A 16 -18.18 3.20 -8.30
N ALA A 17 -18.96 4.25 -8.10
CA ALA A 17 -19.08 5.37 -9.04
C ALA A 17 -18.01 6.45 -8.80
N GLY A 18 -17.49 6.57 -7.57
CA GLY A 18 -16.47 7.54 -7.19
C GLY A 18 -15.16 6.89 -6.73
N MET A 19 -14.68 5.87 -7.46
CA MET A 19 -13.37 5.28 -7.18
C MET A 19 -12.26 6.29 -7.45
N THR A 20 -11.19 6.24 -6.66
CA THR A 20 -9.98 7.04 -6.90
C THR A 20 -9.23 6.54 -8.13
N ASP A 21 -8.35 7.36 -8.70
CA ASP A 21 -7.52 6.96 -9.84
C ASP A 21 -6.66 5.73 -9.51
N ALA A 22 -6.14 5.65 -8.28
CA ALA A 22 -5.38 4.50 -7.79
C ALA A 22 -6.26 3.23 -7.75
N GLU A 23 -7.46 3.33 -7.19
CA GLU A 23 -8.40 2.19 -7.16
C GLU A 23 -8.81 1.77 -8.58
N VAL A 24 -9.07 2.72 -9.49
CA VAL A 24 -9.40 2.43 -10.90
C VAL A 24 -8.22 1.71 -11.58
N ARG A 25 -7.00 2.23 -11.41
CA ARG A 25 -5.77 1.64 -11.93
C ARG A 25 -5.61 0.19 -11.48
N LEU A 26 -5.74 -0.05 -10.18
CA LEU A 26 -5.61 -1.40 -9.62
C LEU A 26 -6.76 -2.32 -10.07
N TRP A 27 -7.99 -1.83 -10.11
CA TRP A 27 -9.14 -2.62 -10.56
C TRP A 27 -8.97 -3.14 -11.99
N MET A 28 -8.41 -2.33 -12.88
CA MET A 28 -8.14 -2.73 -14.27
C MET A 28 -7.16 -3.90 -14.39
N ARG A 29 -6.33 -4.14 -13.37
CA ARG A 29 -5.36 -5.24 -13.29
C ARG A 29 -5.88 -6.46 -12.53
N LEU A 30 -6.88 -6.28 -11.65
CA LEU A 30 -7.46 -7.34 -10.82
C LEU A 30 -8.73 -7.97 -11.43
N ARG A 31 -9.44 -7.24 -12.29
CA ARG A 31 -10.70 -7.71 -12.89
C ARG A 31 -10.47 -8.88 -13.84
N MET A 32 -11.54 -9.61 -14.16
CA MET A 32 -11.52 -10.70 -15.15
C MET A 32 -10.54 -11.83 -14.81
N ASP A 33 -10.37 -12.13 -13.52
CA ASP A 33 -9.59 -13.26 -13.02
C ASP A 33 -8.11 -13.26 -13.49
N GLN A 34 -7.56 -12.07 -13.77
CA GLN A 34 -6.23 -11.86 -14.38
C GLN A 34 -5.04 -12.30 -13.53
N ILE A 35 -5.21 -12.45 -12.21
CA ILE A 35 -4.14 -12.81 -11.29
C ILE A 35 -4.41 -14.18 -10.67
N GLU A 36 -3.60 -15.18 -11.02
CA GLU A 36 -3.69 -16.56 -10.48
C GLU A 36 -5.10 -17.19 -10.57
N GLY A 37 -5.91 -16.79 -11.56
CA GLY A 37 -7.30 -17.22 -11.70
C GLY A 37 -8.19 -16.85 -10.50
N CYS A 38 -7.81 -15.82 -9.75
CA CYS A 38 -8.52 -15.35 -8.56
C CYS A 38 -9.50 -14.22 -8.91
N ARG A 39 -10.76 -14.43 -8.56
CA ARG A 39 -11.81 -13.44 -8.77
C ARG A 39 -11.82 -12.39 -7.68
N PHE A 40 -11.48 -11.16 -8.06
CA PHE A 40 -11.64 -9.98 -7.19
C PHE A 40 -12.99 -9.32 -7.40
N ARG A 41 -13.58 -8.85 -6.29
CA ARG A 41 -14.75 -8.00 -6.27
C ARG A 41 -14.36 -6.65 -5.67
N ARG A 42 -14.90 -5.56 -6.20
CA ARG A 42 -14.63 -4.19 -5.73
C ARG A 42 -15.75 -3.63 -4.84
N GLN A 43 -15.35 -2.82 -3.86
CA GLN A 43 -16.22 -2.11 -2.92
C GLN A 43 -17.24 -3.06 -2.28
N VAL A 44 -16.73 -4.02 -1.51
CA VAL A 44 -17.47 -5.18 -1.01
C VAL A 44 -17.95 -4.91 0.42
N PRO A 45 -19.26 -4.90 0.67
CA PRO A 45 -19.78 -4.86 2.04
C PRO A 45 -19.39 -6.14 2.80
N MET A 46 -18.70 -5.97 3.93
CA MET A 46 -18.33 -7.03 4.86
C MET A 46 -18.71 -6.61 6.28
N GLY A 47 -19.87 -7.06 6.73
CA GLY A 47 -20.43 -6.69 8.03
C GLY A 47 -20.57 -5.17 8.19
N PRO A 48 -19.91 -4.53 9.17
CA PRO A 48 -19.98 -3.08 9.36
C PRO A 48 -19.12 -2.29 8.36
N TYR A 49 -18.24 -2.94 7.60
CA TYR A 49 -17.26 -2.29 6.73
C TYR A 49 -17.59 -2.45 5.24
N VAL A 50 -17.01 -1.59 4.41
CA VAL A 50 -16.91 -1.77 2.96
C VAL A 50 -15.43 -1.72 2.61
N VAL A 51 -14.93 -2.80 2.00
CA VAL A 51 -13.52 -2.94 1.61
C VAL A 51 -13.34 -2.70 0.12
N ASP A 52 -12.20 -2.13 -0.30
CA ASP A 52 -12.01 -1.68 -1.69
C ASP A 52 -11.93 -2.85 -2.65
N PHE A 53 -11.20 -3.91 -2.30
CA PHE A 53 -11.22 -5.18 -3.03
C PHE A 53 -11.22 -6.40 -2.12
N ALA A 54 -11.86 -7.47 -2.58
CA ALA A 54 -11.80 -8.76 -1.92
C ALA A 54 -11.77 -9.92 -2.90
N CYS A 55 -10.90 -10.90 -2.62
CA CYS A 55 -10.92 -12.23 -3.21
C CYS A 55 -11.34 -13.24 -2.15
N PHE A 56 -12.52 -13.82 -2.32
CA PHE A 56 -13.06 -14.80 -1.36
C PHE A 56 -12.32 -16.14 -1.44
N LYS A 57 -11.91 -16.56 -2.65
CA LYS A 57 -11.15 -17.79 -2.89
C LYS A 57 -9.79 -17.77 -2.15
N ALA A 58 -9.07 -16.65 -2.26
CA ALA A 58 -7.78 -16.46 -1.61
C ALA A 58 -7.89 -15.88 -0.19
N ARG A 59 -9.12 -15.66 0.32
CA ARG A 59 -9.37 -15.03 1.63
C ARG A 59 -8.53 -13.76 1.82
N LEU A 60 -8.49 -12.91 0.80
CA LEU A 60 -7.66 -11.72 0.75
C LEU A 60 -8.52 -10.47 0.57
N VAL A 61 -8.26 -9.45 1.38
CA VAL A 61 -8.78 -8.09 1.26
C VAL A 61 -7.63 -7.17 0.88
N ILE A 62 -7.90 -6.22 -0.01
CA ILE A 62 -6.97 -5.16 -0.38
C ILE A 62 -7.65 -3.82 -0.13
N GLU A 63 -6.95 -2.92 0.55
CA GLU A 63 -7.36 -1.54 0.79
C GLU A 63 -6.35 -0.59 0.14
N VAL A 64 -6.87 0.45 -0.51
CA VAL A 64 -6.06 1.46 -1.19
C VAL A 64 -6.23 2.77 -0.43
N ASP A 65 -5.18 3.16 0.28
CA ASP A 65 -5.19 4.28 1.22
C ASP A 65 -4.66 5.57 0.58
N GLY A 66 -5.35 6.68 0.84
CA GLY A 66 -4.99 8.00 0.32
C GLY A 66 -4.29 8.93 1.30
N GLY A 67 -4.08 8.54 2.56
CA GLY A 67 -3.52 9.44 3.58
C GLY A 67 -4.08 9.19 4.98
N GLN A 68 -3.21 9.11 5.98
CA GLN A 68 -3.62 8.94 7.38
C GLN A 68 -4.20 10.23 7.98
N HIS A 69 -5.36 10.12 8.64
CA HIS A 69 -5.65 10.92 9.83
C HIS A 69 -5.25 10.12 11.06
N ALA A 70 -4.45 10.71 11.95
CA ALA A 70 -3.98 10.11 13.20
C ALA A 70 -5.13 9.65 14.14
N ALA A 71 -6.36 10.13 13.90
CA ALA A 71 -7.57 9.67 14.60
C ALA A 71 -8.07 8.27 14.16
N ALA A 72 -7.46 7.65 13.14
CA ALA A 72 -7.96 6.41 12.53
C ALA A 72 -7.32 5.12 13.07
N VAL A 73 -6.25 5.18 13.87
CA VAL A 73 -5.46 3.99 14.26
C VAL A 73 -6.32 2.94 15.01
N GLU A 74 -7.05 3.35 16.05
CA GLU A 74 -7.93 2.41 16.78
C GLU A 74 -9.09 1.87 15.92
N GLN A 75 -9.60 2.69 15.00
CA GLN A 75 -10.67 2.25 14.10
C GLN A 75 -10.14 1.26 13.06
N ASP A 76 -8.90 1.43 12.63
CA ASP A 76 -8.21 0.54 11.71
C ASP A 76 -7.87 -0.80 12.36
N ASP A 77 -7.41 -0.81 13.62
CA ASP A 77 -7.13 -2.05 14.36
C ASP A 77 -8.40 -2.89 14.58
N ARG A 78 -9.52 -2.25 14.94
CA ARG A 78 -10.82 -2.93 15.06
C ARG A 78 -11.31 -3.48 13.72
N ARG A 79 -11.06 -2.77 12.63
CA ARG A 79 -11.44 -3.20 11.27
C ARG A 79 -10.61 -4.41 10.84
N SER A 80 -9.30 -4.29 10.91
CA SER A 80 -8.34 -5.34 10.56
C SER A 80 -8.59 -6.59 11.42
N GLY A 81 -8.71 -6.44 12.73
CA GLY A 81 -9.04 -7.54 13.64
C GLY A 81 -10.36 -8.24 13.31
N TRP A 82 -11.41 -7.48 12.95
CA TRP A 82 -12.71 -8.06 12.57
C TRP A 82 -12.65 -8.86 11.26
N LEU A 83 -11.86 -8.42 10.29
CA LEU A 83 -11.63 -9.11 9.00
C LEU A 83 -10.77 -10.36 9.21
N MET A 84 -9.71 -10.26 10.01
CA MET A 84 -8.80 -11.36 10.35
C MET A 84 -9.48 -12.46 11.16
N ALA A 85 -10.33 -12.10 12.13
CA ALA A 85 -11.16 -13.07 12.86
C ALA A 85 -12.11 -13.85 11.93
N ARG A 86 -12.45 -13.24 10.78
CA ARG A 86 -13.19 -13.89 9.70
C ARG A 86 -12.28 -14.52 8.68
N GLY A 87 -11.04 -14.83 9.03
CA GLY A 87 -10.05 -15.55 8.22
C GLY A 87 -9.60 -14.83 6.95
N PHE A 88 -9.79 -13.51 6.85
CA PHE A 88 -9.21 -12.72 5.77
C PHE A 88 -7.83 -12.20 6.14
N ARG A 89 -6.91 -12.24 5.19
CA ARG A 89 -5.69 -11.41 5.22
C ARG A 89 -6.02 -10.04 4.63
N VAL A 90 -5.37 -8.99 5.14
CA VAL A 90 -5.56 -7.62 4.67
C VAL A 90 -4.22 -7.10 4.16
N LEU A 91 -4.20 -6.57 2.94
CA LEU A 91 -3.07 -5.79 2.39
C LEU A 91 -3.53 -4.35 2.20
N ARG A 92 -2.69 -3.40 2.60
CA ARG A 92 -2.92 -1.97 2.43
C ARG A 92 -1.82 -1.39 1.54
N PHE A 93 -2.20 -0.60 0.55
CA PHE A 93 -1.26 0.08 -0.35
C PHE A 93 -1.55 1.58 -0.36
N TRP A 94 -0.51 2.39 -0.46
CA TRP A 94 -0.69 3.83 -0.66
C TRP A 94 -1.11 4.13 -2.10
N ASN A 95 -1.91 5.19 -2.28
CA ASN A 95 -2.29 5.68 -3.61
C ASN A 95 -1.06 5.90 -4.51
N THR A 96 0.04 6.43 -3.95
CA THR A 96 1.28 6.66 -4.67
C THR A 96 1.86 5.37 -5.23
N ASP A 97 1.97 4.34 -4.39
CA ASP A 97 2.56 3.05 -4.77
C ASP A 97 1.71 2.36 -5.85
N VAL A 98 0.38 2.46 -5.75
CA VAL A 98 -0.52 1.91 -6.77
C VAL A 98 -0.37 2.64 -8.11
N LEU A 99 -0.16 3.95 -8.10
CA LEU A 99 -0.06 4.77 -9.30
C LEU A 99 1.32 4.71 -9.95
N GLN A 100 2.39 4.67 -9.15
CA GLN A 100 3.78 4.78 -9.62
C GLN A 100 4.46 3.40 -9.70
N GLU A 101 4.18 2.50 -8.77
CA GLU A 101 4.80 1.16 -8.67
C GLU A 101 3.76 0.02 -8.80
N THR A 102 2.81 0.16 -9.75
CA THR A 102 1.70 -0.80 -9.91
C THR A 102 2.16 -2.26 -9.99
N ASP A 103 3.26 -2.56 -10.69
CA ASP A 103 3.73 -3.94 -10.85
C ASP A 103 4.23 -4.55 -9.52
N GLY A 104 4.93 -3.77 -8.68
CA GLY A 104 5.35 -4.23 -7.35
C GLY A 104 4.16 -4.48 -6.42
N VAL A 105 3.09 -3.69 -6.54
CA VAL A 105 1.82 -3.94 -5.86
C VAL A 105 1.20 -5.26 -6.31
N LEU A 106 1.19 -5.54 -7.62
CA LEU A 106 0.65 -6.79 -8.16
C LEU A 106 1.46 -8.01 -7.74
N ASP A 107 2.78 -7.91 -7.69
CA ASP A 107 3.65 -8.99 -7.21
C ASP A 107 3.41 -9.29 -5.72
N SER A 108 3.20 -8.25 -4.90
CA SER A 108 2.83 -8.41 -3.49
C SER A 108 1.48 -9.14 -3.33
N ILE A 109 0.49 -8.79 -4.16
CA ILE A 109 -0.82 -9.46 -4.19
C ILE A 109 -0.68 -10.92 -4.64
N ARG A 110 0.10 -11.18 -5.69
CA ARG A 110 0.39 -12.55 -6.19
C ARG A 110 1.04 -13.39 -5.10
N ALA A 111 2.09 -12.87 -4.46
CA ALA A 111 2.79 -13.55 -3.38
C ALA A 111 1.82 -13.91 -2.23
N ALA A 112 0.91 -12.99 -1.87
CA ALA A 112 -0.11 -13.25 -0.87
C ALA A 112 -1.08 -14.36 -1.29
N ILE A 113 -1.57 -14.35 -2.53
CA ILE A 113 -2.45 -15.42 -3.06
C ILE A 113 -1.74 -16.78 -2.98
N LEU A 114 -0.49 -16.86 -3.44
CA LEU A 114 0.29 -18.09 -3.48
C LEU A 114 0.59 -18.63 -2.08
N ALA A 115 0.88 -17.77 -1.11
CA ALA A 115 1.09 -18.14 0.29
C ALA A 115 -0.18 -18.66 0.99
N THR A 116 -1.36 -18.48 0.38
CA THR A 116 -2.65 -18.96 0.94
C THR A 116 -3.02 -20.37 0.44
N ARG A 117 -2.26 -20.93 -0.52
CA ARG A 117 -2.22 -22.38 -0.74
C ARG A 117 -1.65 -23.02 0.54
N PRO A 118 -2.20 -24.13 1.05
CA PRO A 118 -2.06 -24.50 2.45
C PRO A 118 -0.60 -24.69 2.86
N VAL A 119 -0.07 -23.68 3.55
CA VAL A 119 1.04 -23.81 4.49
C VAL A 119 0.42 -23.74 5.88
N ALA A 120 0.79 -24.69 6.74
CA ALA A 120 0.15 -24.98 8.01
C ALA A 120 -0.11 -23.75 8.89
N LYS A 121 -1.24 -23.77 9.61
CA LYS A 121 -1.67 -22.74 10.57
C LYS A 121 -0.51 -22.39 11.52
N GLY A 122 -0.16 -21.10 11.61
CA GLY A 122 0.55 -20.61 12.80
C GLY A 122 1.80 -19.75 12.61
N LYS A 123 2.14 -19.25 11.42
CA LYS A 123 3.12 -18.14 11.29
C LYS A 123 2.67 -17.15 10.23
N TRP A 124 2.11 -16.02 10.67
CA TRP A 124 1.97 -14.82 9.84
C TRP A 124 2.69 -13.69 10.56
N THR A 125 3.80 -13.28 9.98
CA THR A 125 4.57 -12.11 10.40
C THR A 125 3.86 -10.87 9.89
N PRO A 126 3.45 -9.91 10.75
CA PRO A 126 3.15 -8.57 10.29
C PRO A 126 4.46 -7.98 9.78
N HIS A 127 4.50 -7.44 8.57
CA HIS A 127 5.73 -6.81 8.07
C HIS A 127 5.44 -5.81 6.96
N PRO A 128 6.26 -4.76 6.77
CA PRO A 128 6.90 -3.86 7.75
C PRO A 128 6.10 -2.55 7.89
N ASP A 129 6.58 -1.70 8.78
CA ASP A 129 6.53 -0.24 8.73
C ASP A 129 6.32 0.42 7.34
N PRO A 130 5.78 1.66 7.31
CA PRO A 130 5.66 2.43 6.08
C PRO A 130 6.98 2.45 5.30
N PRO A 131 6.94 2.39 3.96
CA PRO A 131 8.15 2.48 3.15
C PRO A 131 8.98 3.70 3.58
N PRO A 132 10.32 3.60 3.61
CA PRO A 132 11.18 4.70 4.04
C PRO A 132 10.77 5.95 3.27
N GLN A 133 10.46 7.02 4.01
CA GLN A 133 10.14 8.32 3.44
C GLN A 133 11.32 8.74 2.57
N GLY A 134 11.17 8.54 1.26
CA GLY A 134 12.09 9.03 0.26
C GLY A 134 12.15 10.54 0.40
N GLY A 135 13.23 11.01 1.02
CA GLY A 135 13.51 12.42 1.22
C GLY A 135 13.41 13.15 -0.11
N ARG A 136 12.42 14.02 -0.23
CA ARG A 136 12.44 15.10 -1.21
C ARG A 136 13.56 16.03 -0.79
N GLU A 137 14.75 15.83 -1.35
CA GLU A 137 15.83 16.80 -1.26
C GLU A 137 15.40 18.04 -2.07
N MET A 138 15.08 19.11 -1.34
CA MET A 138 14.67 20.39 -1.89
C MET A 138 15.84 21.38 -1.80
N ARG A 139 16.13 21.99 -2.96
CA ARG A 139 16.94 23.21 -3.21
C ARG A 139 18.47 23.01 -3.16
N VAL A 140 19.30 23.75 -3.90
CA VAL A 140 19.21 25.18 -4.24
C VAL A 140 19.89 25.44 -5.61
N ARG A 141 19.21 26.14 -6.52
CA ARG A 141 19.91 26.87 -7.60
C ARG A 141 20.64 28.06 -6.98
N ARG A 142 21.94 28.21 -7.19
CA ARG A 142 22.57 29.54 -7.13
C ARG A 142 23.61 29.72 -8.24
N LEU A 143 23.49 30.90 -8.84
CA LEU A 143 24.28 31.46 -9.93
C LEU A 143 25.72 31.81 -9.46
N SER A 144 26.65 31.67 -10.41
CA SER A 144 27.83 32.49 -10.71
C SER A 144 28.50 33.32 -9.61
N ALA A 145 29.82 33.12 -9.41
CA ALA A 145 30.77 34.20 -9.15
C ALA A 145 32.24 33.77 -9.40
N VAL A 146 33.00 34.77 -9.81
CA VAL A 146 34.39 34.87 -10.26
C VAL A 146 35.38 34.79 -9.08
N GLY A 147 36.64 34.41 -9.33
CA GLY A 147 37.80 35.05 -8.66
C GLY A 147 38.79 34.16 -7.88
N SER A 148 40.00 34.06 -8.46
CA SER A 148 41.34 34.28 -7.88
C SER A 148 41.82 33.66 -6.54
N GLY A 149 43.08 33.18 -6.58
CA GLY A 149 44.04 33.19 -5.47
C GLY A 149 44.25 31.81 -4.81
N ALA A 150 45.36 31.08 -5.01
CA ALA A 150 46.74 31.30 -4.54
C ALA A 150 47.07 30.50 -3.25
N ALA A 151 48.15 29.71 -3.34
CA ALA A 151 49.05 29.23 -2.27
C ALA A 151 48.43 28.34 -1.16
N SER A 152 49.11 27.41 -0.48
CA SER A 152 50.42 26.74 -0.55
C SER A 152 50.42 25.68 0.58
N THR A 153 51.54 24.98 0.76
CA THR A 153 51.92 24.07 1.88
C THR A 153 51.49 22.61 1.69
N SER A 154 52.42 21.72 1.33
CA SER A 154 53.57 21.18 2.08
C SER A 154 53.20 19.83 2.69
N ARG A 155 53.74 18.76 2.10
CA ARG A 155 53.71 17.42 2.71
C ARG A 155 55.12 16.82 2.67
N ALA A 156 55.62 16.67 3.89
CA ALA A 156 56.67 15.80 4.41
C ALA A 156 57.35 14.79 3.47
N SER A 157 58.68 14.77 3.56
CA SER A 157 59.59 13.62 3.47
C SER A 157 60.94 14.15 3.98
N GLY A 158 61.70 13.58 4.90
CA GLY A 158 61.74 12.30 5.59
C GLY A 158 63.21 12.13 6.07
N ARG A 159 63.43 11.23 7.04
CA ARG A 159 64.71 10.55 7.35
C ARG A 159 65.75 11.24 8.27
N ILE A 160 65.71 10.85 9.55
CA ILE A 160 66.74 10.19 10.41
C ILE A 160 68.09 9.87 9.71
N PRO A 161 69.26 9.85 10.40
CA PRO A 161 69.51 9.94 11.86
C PRO A 161 70.20 11.21 12.35
#